data_AF-A0A845YN56-F1
#
_entry.id   AF-A0A845YN56-F1
#
_cell.length_a   1.000
_cell.length_b   1.000
_cell.length_c   1.000
_cell.angle_alpha   90.00
_cell.angle_beta   90.00
_cell.angle_gamma   90.00
#
_symmetry.space_group_name_H-M   'P 1'
#
loop_
_entity.id
_entity.type
_entity.pdbx_description
1 polymer ?
#
loop_
_entity_poly.entity_id
_entity_poly.type
_entity_poly.pdbx_seq_one_letter_code
_entity_poly.pdbx_strand_id
1 'polypeptide(L)'
;MQKGYYNGERVQILPTPHTREKPSPHRVVSATNQVLSVQRIRNKNYHIDLAREDYYQTGGEAPGIWHGTGAALLGLKAGEKVSRGHLHNLMDGLSPEGSKKLVQNAGAGKVIYRNRQGVLQEREREIGWDFTLSAPKSLSIIWSQADLRTRKTVEKIHADAVKKTLDWLESQATTRRGKGGTKRESSKLVIAMFPHSTSRVVDNHLPDPQLHTHCLVMNLGVRDDGTTGAIEINRLLENKMIVGALYRAELAKQVSEKLGYEIGAHIQEKGEDEADLSVKKQGNLFEVKGVKEELVLEFSKRRRKIKQKLQERGEESAVAAEVAALDTREHKGEIPPRDELFEMWQRIGQRFGYEPPVPKFPQRNAEKMRREAGIKALDNVLQKQGTFSQKDVLRSVAEIAPFYGLGIEEIKLAVGEQLAQDDIVCLGQINGESRYSTKEIIPIEKGRVAAVDASKLLE
;
A
#
# COMPACT_ATOMS: atom_id res chain seq x y z
N MET A 1 71.30 31.54 -29.97
CA MET A 1 71.56 31.55 -28.52
C MET A 1 70.35 30.96 -27.79
N GLN A 2 70.59 29.87 -27.06
CA GLN A 2 69.87 29.27 -25.91
C GLN A 2 68.34 29.36 -25.76
N LYS A 3 67.74 28.19 -25.53
CA LYS A 3 66.94 27.72 -24.37
C LYS A 3 66.53 26.27 -24.69
N GLY A 4 66.57 25.25 -23.84
CA GLY A 4 66.55 25.14 -22.37
C GLY A 4 65.52 24.04 -22.03
N TYR A 5 65.99 22.91 -21.49
CA TYR A 5 65.27 21.66 -21.19
C TYR A 5 64.23 21.79 -20.07
N TYR A 6 63.17 20.96 -20.08
CA TYR A 6 62.57 20.37 -18.86
C TYR A 6 61.97 18.98 -19.15
N ASN A 7 62.32 18.04 -18.26
CA ASN A 7 62.01 16.61 -18.27
C ASN A 7 60.54 16.31 -17.97
N GLY A 8 60.03 15.24 -18.58
CA GLY A 8 58.75 14.63 -18.28
C GLY A 8 58.86 13.61 -17.14
N GLU A 9 58.05 13.80 -16.10
CA GLU A 9 57.66 12.76 -15.18
C GLU A 9 56.14 12.53 -15.33
N ARG A 10 55.78 11.29 -15.68
CA ARG A 10 54.39 10.82 -15.71
C ARG A 10 53.90 10.67 -14.27
N VAL A 11 53.08 11.60 -13.81
CA VAL A 11 52.28 11.42 -12.59
C VAL A 11 51.11 10.49 -12.91
N GLN A 12 51.15 9.27 -12.37
CA GLN A 12 49.99 8.38 -12.28
C GLN A 12 48.94 9.04 -11.37
N ILE A 13 47.81 9.43 -11.94
CA ILE A 13 46.63 9.86 -11.16
C ILE A 13 46.01 8.60 -10.56
N LEU A 14 46.29 8.36 -9.28
CA LEU A 14 45.58 7.37 -8.48
C LEU A 14 44.10 7.81 -8.35
N PRO A 15 43.12 6.93 -8.66
CA PRO A 15 41.72 7.26 -8.43
C PRO A 15 41.47 7.39 -6.92
N THR A 16 41.00 8.56 -6.50
CA THR A 16 40.46 8.79 -5.17
C THR A 16 39.35 7.78 -4.88
N PRO A 17 39.36 7.08 -3.73
CA PRO A 17 38.27 6.21 -3.38
C PRO A 17 37.08 7.09 -3.01
N HIS A 18 36.18 7.32 -3.97
CA HIS A 18 34.80 7.66 -3.66
C HIS A 18 34.16 6.45 -2.98
N THR A 19 34.38 6.33 -1.67
CA THR A 19 33.46 5.62 -0.79
C THR A 19 32.14 6.37 -0.83
N ARG A 20 31.32 6.07 -1.85
CA ARG A 20 29.88 6.18 -1.71
C ARG A 20 29.53 5.29 -0.53
N GLU A 21 29.31 5.89 0.63
CA GLU A 21 28.54 5.23 1.68
C GLU A 21 27.31 4.65 1.00
N LYS A 22 27.24 3.32 0.99
CA LYS A 22 26.04 2.61 0.58
C LYS A 22 24.89 3.22 1.39
N PRO A 23 23.75 3.55 0.78
CA PRO A 23 22.59 3.95 1.56
C PRO A 23 22.37 2.87 2.63
N SER A 24 22.35 3.31 3.89
CA SER A 24 22.02 2.50 5.06
C SER A 24 20.93 1.48 4.68
N PRO A 25 21.07 0.19 5.03
CA PRO A 25 20.09 -0.80 4.66
C PRO A 25 18.75 -0.33 5.19
N HIS A 26 17.87 0.08 4.27
CA HIS A 26 16.49 0.38 4.60
C HIS A 26 15.98 -0.79 5.40
N ARG A 27 15.69 -0.53 6.69
CA ARG A 27 15.19 -1.49 7.66
C ARG A 27 14.11 -2.32 6.97
N VAL A 28 14.44 -3.57 6.65
CA VAL A 28 13.55 -4.48 5.94
C VAL A 28 12.39 -4.73 6.89
N VAL A 29 11.26 -4.09 6.62
CA VAL A 29 10.00 -4.44 7.28
C VAL A 29 9.68 -5.85 6.78
N SER A 30 9.71 -6.83 7.69
CA SER A 30 9.33 -8.22 7.46
C SER A 30 8.19 -8.31 6.45
N ALA A 31 8.49 -8.90 5.32
CA ALA A 31 7.62 -8.98 4.14
C ALA A 31 6.35 -9.82 4.34
N THR A 32 6.16 -10.37 5.54
CA THR A 32 5.15 -11.39 5.82
C THR A 32 3.84 -10.83 6.40
N ASN A 33 3.72 -9.51 6.51
CA ASN A 33 2.56 -8.80 7.08
C ASN A 33 2.09 -7.63 6.16
N GLN A 34 2.13 -7.83 4.84
CA GLN A 34 1.77 -6.79 3.88
C GLN A 34 0.24 -6.59 3.80
N VAL A 35 -0.21 -5.46 4.32
CA VAL A 35 -1.61 -5.00 4.24
C VAL A 35 -1.96 -4.52 2.83
N LEU A 36 -0.98 -3.94 2.14
CA LEU A 36 -1.07 -3.53 0.74
C LEU A 36 0.06 -4.20 -0.06
N SER A 37 -0.32 -4.95 -1.09
CA SER A 37 0.58 -5.37 -2.15
C SER A 37 0.25 -4.62 -3.44
N VAL A 38 1.26 -4.41 -4.28
CA VAL A 38 1.09 -3.77 -5.59
C VAL A 38 1.78 -4.60 -6.64
N GLN A 39 1.05 -5.08 -7.63
CA GLN A 39 1.57 -5.93 -8.70
C GLN A 39 1.20 -5.40 -10.07
N ARG A 40 2.03 -5.66 -11.08
CA ARG A 40 1.68 -5.37 -12.47
C ARG A 40 0.61 -6.36 -12.93
N ILE A 41 -0.42 -5.87 -13.61
CA ILE A 41 -1.44 -6.74 -14.18
C ILE A 41 -0.86 -7.41 -15.41
N ARG A 42 -0.84 -8.75 -15.43
CA ARG A 42 -0.35 -9.57 -16.55
C ARG A 42 -1.47 -10.32 -17.26
N ASN A 43 -2.51 -10.72 -16.52
CA ASN A 43 -3.65 -11.47 -17.05
C ASN A 43 -4.93 -10.66 -16.80
N LYS A 44 -5.57 -10.23 -17.89
CA LYS A 44 -6.81 -9.42 -17.85
C LYS A 44 -8.02 -10.19 -17.30
N ASN A 45 -8.04 -11.51 -17.50
CA ASN A 45 -9.17 -12.36 -17.16
C ASN A 45 -9.15 -12.83 -15.68
N TYR A 46 -7.99 -12.75 -15.02
CA TYR A 46 -7.75 -13.48 -13.77
C TYR A 46 -8.83 -13.26 -12.68
N HIS A 47 -9.22 -11.99 -12.46
CA HIS A 47 -10.18 -11.63 -11.41
C HIS A 47 -11.63 -11.77 -11.87
N ILE A 48 -11.91 -11.45 -13.13
CA ILE A 48 -13.28 -11.52 -13.66
C ILE A 48 -13.76 -12.96 -13.86
N ASP A 49 -12.86 -13.92 -14.10
CA ASP A 49 -13.19 -15.35 -14.20
C ASP A 49 -13.54 -15.97 -12.84
N LEU A 50 -13.14 -15.33 -11.74
CA LEU A 50 -13.45 -15.76 -10.38
C LEU A 50 -14.81 -15.27 -9.90
N ALA A 51 -15.37 -14.26 -10.56
CA ALA A 51 -16.60 -13.61 -10.15
C ALA A 51 -17.84 -14.50 -10.36
N ARG A 52 -18.72 -14.56 -9.36
CA ARG A 52 -20.02 -15.25 -9.39
C ARG A 52 -21.09 -14.34 -8.78
N GLU A 53 -22.30 -14.35 -9.33
CA GLU A 53 -23.40 -13.51 -8.79
C GLU A 53 -23.91 -14.05 -7.45
N ASP A 54 -24.11 -15.37 -7.34
CA ASP A 54 -24.54 -16.05 -6.11
C ASP A 54 -23.36 -16.54 -5.26
N TYR A 55 -22.32 -15.71 -5.12
CA TYR A 55 -21.04 -16.09 -4.48
C TYR A 55 -21.15 -16.58 -3.02
N TYR A 56 -22.25 -16.26 -2.33
CA TYR A 56 -22.54 -16.77 -0.98
C TYR A 56 -23.07 -18.20 -0.95
N GLN A 57 -23.64 -18.70 -2.04
CA GLN A 57 -24.19 -20.05 -2.15
C GLN A 57 -23.29 -20.92 -3.03
N THR A 58 -23.07 -20.54 -4.28
CA THR A 58 -22.43 -21.42 -5.29
C THR A 58 -20.90 -21.42 -5.25
N GLY A 59 -20.28 -20.67 -4.33
CA GLY A 59 -18.85 -20.41 -4.34
C GLY A 59 -18.44 -19.35 -5.38
N GLY A 60 -17.13 -19.07 -5.46
CA GLY A 60 -16.56 -17.95 -6.23
C GLY A 60 -16.40 -16.67 -5.42
N GLU A 61 -16.06 -15.58 -6.09
CA GLU A 61 -15.86 -14.26 -5.49
C GLU A 61 -16.91 -13.25 -6.00
N ALA A 62 -17.10 -12.15 -5.26
CA ALA A 62 -18.10 -11.16 -5.62
C ALA A 62 -17.79 -10.51 -6.99
N PRO A 63 -18.82 -10.08 -7.76
CA PRO A 63 -18.60 -9.35 -8.99
C PRO A 63 -17.78 -8.08 -8.77
N GLY A 64 -16.90 -7.78 -9.72
CA GLY A 64 -16.14 -6.53 -9.69
C GLY A 64 -17.06 -5.32 -9.87
N ILE A 65 -16.68 -4.19 -9.27
CA ILE A 65 -17.39 -2.90 -9.40
C ILE A 65 -16.46 -1.76 -9.80
N TRP A 66 -16.96 -0.79 -10.55
CA TRP A 66 -16.21 0.41 -10.92
C TRP A 66 -16.06 1.40 -9.76
N HIS A 67 -14.91 2.06 -9.71
CA HIS A 67 -14.58 3.14 -8.78
C HIS A 67 -13.63 4.16 -9.43
N GLY A 68 -13.51 5.32 -8.80
CA GLY A 68 -12.68 6.44 -9.27
C GLY A 68 -13.46 7.41 -10.15
N THR A 69 -13.14 8.70 -10.02
CA THR A 69 -13.79 9.77 -10.78
C THR A 69 -13.50 9.64 -12.27
N GLY A 70 -12.36 9.03 -12.64
CA GLY A 70 -12.01 8.78 -14.04
C GLY A 70 -12.95 7.77 -14.70
N ALA A 71 -13.41 6.73 -13.97
CA ALA A 71 -14.40 5.80 -14.48
C ALA A 71 -15.73 6.50 -14.78
N ALA A 72 -16.18 7.36 -13.85
CA ALA A 72 -17.41 8.15 -14.02
C ALA A 72 -17.33 9.10 -15.22
N LEU A 73 -16.19 9.76 -15.43
CA LEU A 73 -15.96 10.63 -16.59
C LEU A 73 -15.95 9.88 -17.94
N LEU A 74 -15.73 8.57 -17.91
CA LEU A 74 -15.84 7.70 -19.09
C LEU A 74 -17.22 7.03 -19.22
N GLY A 75 -18.21 7.44 -18.40
CA GLY A 75 -19.57 6.92 -18.46
C GLY A 75 -19.82 5.65 -17.64
N LEU A 76 -18.85 5.20 -16.84
CA LEU A 76 -18.98 4.02 -15.96
C LEU A 76 -19.35 4.45 -14.55
N LYS A 77 -20.54 4.08 -14.07
CA LYS A 77 -21.04 4.58 -12.78
C LYS A 77 -20.30 3.92 -11.62
N ALA A 78 -19.99 4.68 -10.57
CA ALA A 78 -19.39 4.12 -9.36
C ALA A 78 -20.31 3.05 -8.75
N GLY A 79 -19.77 1.88 -8.44
CA GLY A 79 -20.53 0.72 -7.96
C GLY A 79 -21.20 -0.11 -9.06
N GLU A 80 -21.15 0.31 -10.33
CA GLU A 80 -21.65 -0.49 -11.44
C GLU A 80 -20.78 -1.73 -11.64
N LYS A 81 -21.43 -2.86 -11.97
CA LYS A 81 -20.75 -4.13 -12.24
C LYS A 81 -19.77 -3.99 -13.40
N VAL A 82 -18.56 -4.51 -13.21
CA VAL A 82 -17.53 -4.56 -14.24
C VAL A 82 -17.91 -5.58 -15.31
N SER A 83 -18.06 -5.13 -16.55
CA SER A 83 -18.20 -6.01 -17.71
C SER A 83 -16.83 -6.41 -18.26
N ARG A 84 -16.72 -7.62 -18.83
CA ARG A 84 -15.47 -8.10 -19.44
C ARG A 84 -15.00 -7.21 -20.58
N GLY A 85 -15.92 -6.79 -21.44
CA GLY A 85 -15.63 -5.91 -22.57
C GLY A 85 -15.04 -4.57 -22.10
N HIS A 86 -15.70 -3.88 -21.16
CA HIS A 86 -15.22 -2.59 -20.65
C HIS A 86 -13.86 -2.75 -19.97
N LEU A 87 -13.69 -3.80 -19.15
CA LEU A 87 -12.42 -4.07 -18.46
C LEU A 87 -11.28 -4.25 -19.46
N HIS A 88 -11.46 -5.08 -20.48
CA HIS A 88 -10.44 -5.37 -21.47
C HIS A 88 -10.08 -4.12 -22.28
N ASN A 89 -11.09 -3.39 -22.76
CA ASN A 89 -10.88 -2.18 -23.54
C ASN A 89 -10.10 -1.13 -22.75
N LEU A 90 -10.48 -0.88 -21.49
CA LEU A 90 -9.77 0.06 -20.62
C LEU A 90 -8.36 -0.40 -20.28
N MET A 91 -8.14 -1.70 -20.03
CA MET A 91 -6.80 -2.26 -19.86
C MET A 91 -5.95 -2.06 -21.11
N ASP A 92 -6.54 -2.11 -22.31
CA ASP A 92 -5.87 -1.79 -23.58
C ASP A 92 -5.72 -0.29 -23.84
N GLY A 93 -6.22 0.56 -22.95
CA GLY A 93 -6.16 2.01 -23.08
C GLY A 93 -7.13 2.57 -24.12
N LEU A 94 -8.21 1.85 -24.40
CA LEU A 94 -9.33 2.26 -25.25
C LEU A 94 -10.50 2.77 -24.39
N SER A 95 -11.47 3.45 -25.00
CA SER A 95 -12.74 3.79 -24.33
C SER A 95 -13.51 2.53 -23.94
N PRO A 96 -14.49 2.59 -23.02
CA PRO A 96 -15.27 1.42 -22.62
C PRO A 96 -15.88 0.64 -23.81
N GLU A 97 -16.29 1.36 -24.86
CA GLU A 97 -16.85 0.80 -26.11
C GLU A 97 -15.78 0.33 -27.11
N GLY A 98 -14.50 0.59 -26.83
CA GLY A 98 -13.37 0.20 -27.67
C GLY A 98 -13.11 1.13 -28.88
N SER A 99 -13.91 2.17 -29.08
CA SER A 99 -13.90 2.99 -30.29
C SER A 99 -12.84 4.10 -30.31
N LYS A 100 -12.40 4.58 -29.14
CA LYS A 100 -11.43 5.69 -29.02
C LYS A 100 -10.16 5.24 -28.31
N LYS A 101 -9.00 5.72 -28.78
CA LYS A 101 -7.72 5.57 -28.07
C LYS A 101 -7.62 6.63 -26.97
N LEU A 102 -7.46 6.18 -25.73
CA LEU A 102 -7.33 7.06 -24.57
C LEU A 102 -5.86 7.27 -24.14
N VAL A 103 -4.95 6.46 -24.64
CA VAL A 103 -3.50 6.65 -24.47
C VAL A 103 -2.75 6.40 -25.78
N GLN A 104 -1.53 6.95 -25.89
CA GLN A 104 -0.76 6.93 -27.13
C GLN A 104 -0.48 5.53 -27.68
N ASN A 105 -0.25 4.55 -26.80
CA ASN A 105 0.06 3.16 -27.15
C ASN A 105 -1.17 2.24 -27.03
N ALA A 106 -2.39 2.77 -27.11
CA ALA A 106 -3.60 1.98 -26.94
C ALA A 106 -3.70 0.84 -27.96
N GLY A 107 -4.08 -0.36 -27.49
CA GLY A 107 -4.16 -1.59 -28.28
C GLY A 107 -2.80 -2.20 -28.67
N ALA A 108 -1.67 -1.59 -28.30
CA ALA A 108 -0.36 -2.17 -28.58
C ALA A 108 -0.05 -3.33 -27.61
N GLY A 109 0.29 -4.50 -28.14
CA GLY A 109 0.77 -5.62 -27.32
C GLY A 109 2.16 -5.36 -26.72
N LYS A 110 3.05 -4.79 -27.54
CA LYS A 110 4.41 -4.43 -27.16
C LYS A 110 4.71 -2.96 -27.49
N VAL A 111 5.66 -2.39 -26.74
CA VAL A 111 6.07 -0.99 -26.87
C VAL A 111 7.59 -0.89 -26.92
N ILE A 112 8.09 -0.04 -27.82
CA ILE A 112 9.51 0.28 -27.96
C ILE A 112 9.84 1.49 -27.08
N TYR A 113 10.90 1.40 -26.29
CA TYR A 113 11.38 2.52 -25.47
C TYR A 113 12.90 2.61 -25.53
N ARG A 114 13.44 3.79 -25.20
CA ARG A 114 14.88 4.00 -25.09
C ARG A 114 15.31 3.89 -23.63
N ASN A 115 16.27 3.02 -23.32
CA ASN A 115 16.80 2.88 -21.96
C ASN A 115 17.74 4.05 -21.62
N ARG A 116 18.28 4.06 -20.38
CA ARG A 116 19.19 5.13 -19.91
C ARG A 116 20.46 5.26 -20.76
N GLN A 117 20.89 4.17 -21.39
CA GLN A 117 22.06 4.11 -22.27
C GLN A 117 21.75 4.52 -23.72
N GLY A 118 20.52 4.96 -24.01
CA GLY A 118 20.15 5.37 -25.35
C GLY A 118 19.79 4.21 -26.29
N VAL A 119 19.74 2.97 -25.81
CA VAL A 119 19.47 1.77 -26.62
C VAL A 119 17.96 1.52 -26.70
N LEU A 120 17.47 1.21 -27.91
CA LEU A 120 16.07 0.80 -28.10
C LEU A 120 15.84 -0.58 -27.48
N GLN A 121 14.74 -0.72 -26.77
CA GLN A 121 14.33 -1.92 -26.07
C GLN A 121 12.83 -2.14 -26.32
N GLU A 122 12.41 -3.40 -26.34
CA GLU A 122 11.01 -3.78 -26.45
C GLU A 122 10.52 -4.32 -25.11
N ARG A 123 9.29 -3.98 -24.73
CA ARG A 123 8.61 -4.58 -23.58
C ARG A 123 7.12 -4.70 -23.81
N GLU A 124 6.45 -5.52 -23.02
CA GLU A 124 4.99 -5.54 -22.99
C GLU A 124 4.43 -4.18 -22.58
N ARG A 125 3.26 -3.84 -23.12
CA ARG A 125 2.54 -2.65 -22.69
C ARG A 125 2.10 -2.79 -21.23
N GLU A 126 2.37 -1.76 -20.44
CA GLU A 126 1.82 -1.64 -19.08
C GLU A 126 0.32 -1.35 -19.17
N ILE A 127 -0.50 -2.31 -18.76
CA ILE A 127 -1.97 -2.22 -18.81
C ILE A 127 -2.57 -1.67 -17.51
N GLY A 128 -1.86 -1.78 -16.40
CA GLY A 128 -2.29 -1.30 -15.09
C GLY A 128 -1.61 -2.02 -13.94
N TRP A 129 -2.01 -1.66 -12.72
CA TRP A 129 -1.47 -2.19 -11.48
C TRP A 129 -2.60 -2.61 -10.53
N ASP A 130 -2.42 -3.75 -9.89
CA ASP A 130 -3.33 -4.27 -8.86
C ASP A 130 -2.84 -3.82 -7.48
N PHE A 131 -3.60 -2.92 -6.86
CA PHE A 131 -3.41 -2.51 -5.46
C PHE A 131 -4.31 -3.40 -4.59
N THR A 132 -3.75 -4.47 -4.03
CA THR A 132 -4.52 -5.41 -3.22
C THR A 132 -4.50 -4.99 -1.75
N LEU A 133 -5.66 -4.59 -1.23
CA LEU A 133 -5.85 -4.19 0.17
C LEU A 133 -6.41 -5.37 0.98
N SER A 134 -5.65 -5.86 1.95
CA SER A 134 -5.98 -7.06 2.74
C SER A 134 -6.32 -6.68 4.18
N ALA A 135 -7.46 -7.16 4.68
CA ALA A 135 -7.83 -7.02 6.09
C ALA A 135 -6.88 -7.82 7.01
N PRO A 136 -6.71 -7.43 8.29
CA PRO A 136 -5.99 -8.24 9.25
C PRO A 136 -6.67 -9.61 9.41
N LYS A 137 -5.87 -10.62 9.78
CA LYS A 137 -6.35 -11.99 9.87
C LYS A 137 -7.43 -12.13 10.93
N SER A 138 -7.31 -11.45 12.07
CA SER A 138 -8.35 -11.42 13.12
C SER A 138 -9.72 -11.00 12.59
N LEU A 139 -9.79 -9.98 11.73
CA LEU A 139 -11.07 -9.53 11.15
C LEU A 139 -11.62 -10.54 10.14
N SER A 140 -10.75 -11.19 9.36
CA SER A 140 -11.18 -12.27 8.44
C SER A 140 -11.69 -13.51 9.20
N ILE A 141 -11.12 -13.80 10.37
CA ILE A 141 -11.62 -14.86 11.27
C ILE A 141 -12.98 -14.46 11.84
N ILE A 142 -13.11 -13.27 12.40
CA ILE A 142 -14.42 -12.77 12.89
C ILE A 142 -15.48 -12.91 11.81
N TRP A 143 -15.17 -12.51 10.57
CA TRP A 143 -16.07 -12.68 9.43
C TRP A 143 -16.42 -14.15 9.16
N SER A 144 -15.45 -15.06 9.15
CA SER A 144 -15.73 -16.48 8.88
C SER A 144 -16.58 -17.14 9.97
N GLN A 145 -16.44 -16.68 11.22
CA GLN A 145 -17.16 -17.22 12.37
C GLN A 145 -18.54 -16.59 12.59
N ALA A 146 -18.74 -15.36 12.12
CA ALA A 146 -19.94 -14.54 12.34
C ALA A 146 -21.23 -15.11 11.71
N ASP A 147 -22.39 -14.59 12.11
CA ASP A 147 -23.66 -14.79 11.39
C ASP A 147 -23.72 -13.95 10.09
N LEU A 148 -24.74 -14.16 9.25
CA LEU A 148 -24.88 -13.45 7.97
C LEU A 148 -24.96 -11.92 8.13
N ARG A 149 -25.62 -11.43 9.18
CA ARG A 149 -25.78 -9.99 9.43
C ARG A 149 -24.44 -9.33 9.75
N THR A 150 -23.68 -9.95 10.64
CA THR A 150 -22.36 -9.48 11.08
C THR A 150 -21.35 -9.61 9.93
N ARG A 151 -21.39 -10.71 9.16
CA ARG A 151 -20.58 -10.87 7.94
C ARG A 151 -20.77 -9.72 6.95
N LYS A 152 -22.02 -9.43 6.57
CA LYS A 152 -22.34 -8.30 5.67
C LYS A 152 -21.88 -6.96 6.23
N THR A 153 -21.92 -6.79 7.55
CA THR A 153 -21.42 -5.59 8.21
C THR A 153 -19.90 -5.47 8.09
N VAL A 154 -19.16 -6.56 8.33
CA VAL A 154 -17.70 -6.59 8.15
C VAL A 154 -17.30 -6.32 6.68
N GLU A 155 -18.00 -6.92 5.72
CA GLU A 155 -17.75 -6.69 4.29
C GLU A 155 -18.01 -5.23 3.89
N LYS A 156 -19.08 -4.61 4.41
CA LYS A 156 -19.37 -3.20 4.18
C LYS A 156 -18.29 -2.30 4.78
N ILE A 157 -17.80 -2.62 5.97
CA ILE A 157 -16.70 -1.91 6.63
C ILE A 157 -15.41 -2.00 5.78
N HIS A 158 -15.08 -3.21 5.31
CA HIS A 158 -13.93 -3.41 4.43
C HIS A 158 -14.05 -2.61 3.13
N ALA A 159 -15.20 -2.72 2.45
CA ALA A 159 -15.45 -2.03 1.18
C ALA A 159 -15.40 -0.50 1.33
N ASP A 160 -15.95 0.06 2.41
CA ASP A 160 -15.90 1.51 2.67
C ASP A 160 -14.46 1.99 2.94
N ALA A 161 -13.70 1.23 3.75
CA ALA A 161 -12.30 1.54 4.01
C ALA A 161 -11.44 1.50 2.73
N VAL A 162 -11.70 0.53 1.85
CA VAL A 162 -11.05 0.45 0.51
C VAL A 162 -11.38 1.68 -0.31
N LYS A 163 -12.66 2.03 -0.47
CA LYS A 163 -13.11 3.17 -1.29
C LYS A 163 -12.48 4.49 -0.84
N LYS A 164 -12.56 4.82 0.45
CA LYS A 164 -11.96 6.06 0.98
C LYS A 164 -10.45 6.11 0.80
N THR A 165 -9.78 4.96 0.91
CA THR A 165 -8.34 4.86 0.64
C THR A 165 -8.02 5.12 -0.83
N LEU A 166 -8.84 4.60 -1.75
CA LEU A 166 -8.67 4.82 -3.19
C LEU A 166 -9.01 6.26 -3.59
N ASP A 167 -9.96 6.92 -2.93
CA ASP A 167 -10.26 8.34 -3.14
C ASP A 167 -9.04 9.20 -2.76
N TRP A 168 -8.38 8.87 -1.64
CA TRP A 168 -7.12 9.50 -1.30
C TRP A 168 -6.02 9.19 -2.32
N LEU A 169 -5.90 7.94 -2.79
CA LEU A 169 -4.93 7.57 -3.82
C LEU A 169 -5.15 8.34 -5.13
N GLU A 170 -6.40 8.51 -5.56
CA GLU A 170 -6.77 9.29 -6.74
C GLU A 170 -6.35 10.76 -6.61
N SER A 171 -6.47 11.35 -5.41
CA SER A 171 -5.99 12.72 -5.17
C SER A 171 -4.49 12.91 -5.42
N GLN A 172 -3.72 11.82 -5.41
CA GLN A 172 -2.28 11.82 -5.66
C GLN A 172 -1.92 11.49 -7.11
N ALA A 173 -2.89 11.17 -7.95
CA ALA A 173 -2.67 10.71 -9.31
C ALA A 173 -2.36 11.85 -10.28
N THR A 174 -1.34 11.64 -11.10
CA THR A 174 -0.91 12.56 -12.15
C THR A 174 -0.70 11.86 -13.47
N THR A 175 -0.78 12.61 -14.55
CA THR A 175 -0.32 12.22 -15.89
C THR A 175 0.79 13.16 -16.35
N ARG A 176 1.53 12.76 -17.39
CA ARG A 176 2.55 13.60 -18.04
C ARG A 176 2.08 14.05 -19.43
N ARG A 177 2.38 15.29 -19.79
CA ARG A 177 2.05 15.91 -21.08
C ARG A 177 3.25 16.69 -21.64
N GLY A 178 3.26 16.91 -22.97
CA GLY A 178 4.31 17.63 -23.69
C GLY A 178 5.49 16.77 -24.14
N LYS A 179 6.38 17.34 -24.95
CA LYS A 179 7.58 16.64 -25.48
C LYS A 179 8.45 16.18 -24.30
N GLY A 180 8.67 14.87 -24.20
CA GLY A 180 9.41 14.27 -23.07
C GLY A 180 8.64 14.21 -21.75
N GLY A 181 7.34 14.57 -21.72
CA GLY A 181 6.49 14.54 -20.52
C GLY A 181 6.85 15.59 -19.48
N THR A 182 7.28 16.78 -19.90
CA THR A 182 7.79 17.83 -19.01
C THR A 182 6.71 18.44 -18.11
N LYS A 183 5.44 18.46 -18.54
CA LYS A 183 4.32 18.96 -17.74
C LYS A 183 3.65 17.83 -16.99
N ARG A 184 3.42 18.02 -15.69
CA ARG A 184 2.59 17.14 -14.87
C ARG A 184 1.24 17.79 -14.63
N GLU A 185 0.19 17.00 -14.71
CA GLU A 185 -1.19 17.45 -14.51
C GLU A 185 -1.90 16.43 -13.63
N SER A 186 -2.83 16.89 -12.78
CA SER A 186 -3.69 16.00 -12.00
C SER A 186 -4.49 15.10 -12.95
N SER A 187 -4.80 13.89 -12.49
CA SER A 187 -5.64 12.96 -13.23
C SER A 187 -6.54 12.17 -12.33
N LYS A 188 -7.75 11.90 -12.77
CA LYS A 188 -8.70 10.99 -12.14
C LYS A 188 -8.44 9.56 -12.58
N LEU A 189 -8.52 8.62 -11.65
CA LEU A 189 -8.20 7.22 -11.87
C LEU A 189 -9.41 6.44 -12.38
N VAL A 190 -9.16 5.40 -13.16
CA VAL A 190 -10.14 4.40 -13.56
C VAL A 190 -9.81 3.10 -12.83
N ILE A 191 -10.67 2.68 -11.91
CA ILE A 191 -10.37 1.55 -11.01
C ILE A 191 -11.49 0.52 -11.07
N ALA A 192 -11.13 -0.74 -11.26
CA ALA A 192 -12.04 -1.88 -11.05
C ALA A 192 -11.70 -2.56 -9.72
N MET A 193 -12.67 -2.68 -8.82
CA MET A 193 -12.49 -3.32 -7.51
C MET A 193 -13.12 -4.70 -7.52
N PHE A 194 -12.35 -5.73 -7.17
CA PHE A 194 -12.80 -7.13 -7.06
C PHE A 194 -12.65 -7.60 -5.61
N PRO A 195 -13.75 -7.65 -4.83
CA PRO A 195 -13.73 -8.15 -3.46
C PRO A 195 -13.57 -9.67 -3.44
N HIS A 196 -12.56 -10.14 -2.72
CA HIS A 196 -12.24 -11.54 -2.52
C HIS A 196 -12.22 -11.89 -1.02
N SER A 197 -12.39 -13.17 -0.71
CA SER A 197 -12.61 -13.61 0.66
C SER A 197 -11.88 -14.89 1.06
N THR A 198 -11.21 -15.56 0.11
CA THR A 198 -10.38 -16.75 0.37
C THR A 198 -8.90 -16.49 0.12
N SER A 199 -8.03 -17.11 0.92
CA SER A 199 -6.63 -17.27 0.51
C SER A 199 -6.54 -18.30 -0.61
N ARG A 200 -5.39 -18.35 -1.29
CA ARG A 200 -5.10 -19.48 -2.19
C ARG A 200 -5.05 -20.79 -1.41
N VAL A 201 -5.49 -21.87 -2.05
CA VAL A 201 -5.32 -23.27 -1.59
C VAL A 201 -3.83 -23.59 -1.48
N VAL A 202 -3.48 -24.39 -0.48
CA VAL A 202 -2.11 -24.82 -0.19
C VAL A 202 -2.12 -26.30 0.19
N ASP A 203 -1.35 -27.15 -0.48
CA ASP A 203 -1.18 -28.57 -0.12
C ASP A 203 -2.54 -29.31 0.03
N ASN A 204 -3.50 -29.04 -0.87
CA ASN A 204 -4.88 -29.55 -0.81
C ASN A 204 -5.66 -29.23 0.48
N HIS A 205 -5.19 -28.28 1.29
CA HIS A 205 -5.93 -27.82 2.46
C HIS A 205 -7.05 -26.86 2.05
N LEU A 206 -8.09 -26.83 2.88
CA LEU A 206 -9.13 -25.81 2.85
C LEU A 206 -8.51 -24.40 2.76
N PRO A 207 -8.95 -23.54 1.83
CA PRO A 207 -8.46 -22.16 1.78
C PRO A 207 -8.83 -21.42 3.07
N ASP A 208 -7.92 -20.59 3.57
CA ASP A 208 -8.14 -19.81 4.79
C ASP A 208 -9.06 -18.60 4.50
N PRO A 209 -9.86 -18.13 5.46
CA PRO A 209 -10.61 -16.89 5.31
C PRO A 209 -9.65 -15.72 5.23
N GLN A 210 -9.78 -14.91 4.18
CA GLN A 210 -8.93 -13.75 3.95
C GLN A 210 -9.70 -12.69 3.15
N LEU A 211 -10.25 -11.71 3.84
CA LEU A 211 -10.88 -10.56 3.19
C LEU A 211 -9.81 -9.67 2.55
N HIS A 212 -9.94 -9.45 1.25
CA HIS A 212 -9.09 -8.54 0.49
C HIS A 212 -9.80 -8.03 -0.75
N THR A 213 -9.44 -6.84 -1.22
CA THR A 213 -9.96 -6.30 -2.48
C THR A 213 -8.81 -6.04 -3.44
N HIS A 214 -8.91 -6.63 -4.63
CA HIS A 214 -8.03 -6.31 -5.76
C HIS A 214 -8.51 -5.02 -6.42
N CYS A 215 -7.71 -3.96 -6.33
CA CYS A 215 -8.05 -2.66 -6.92
C CYS A 215 -7.22 -2.47 -8.18
N LEU A 216 -7.79 -2.82 -9.34
CA LEU A 216 -7.12 -2.74 -10.63
C LEU A 216 -7.13 -1.30 -11.12
N VAL A 217 -6.03 -0.59 -10.88
CA VAL A 217 -5.80 0.77 -11.36
C VAL A 217 -5.30 0.68 -12.79
N MET A 218 -6.13 1.12 -13.74
CA MET A 218 -5.77 1.10 -15.16
C MET A 218 -4.62 2.06 -15.43
N ASN A 219 -3.78 1.74 -16.43
CA ASN A 219 -2.76 2.68 -16.89
C ASN A 219 -3.36 3.78 -17.80
N LEU A 220 -4.32 4.50 -17.23
CA LEU A 220 -5.18 5.48 -17.87
C LEU A 220 -5.71 6.44 -16.79
N GLY A 221 -5.49 7.74 -17.01
CA GLY A 221 -6.02 8.82 -16.19
C GLY A 221 -6.73 9.85 -17.05
N VAL A 222 -7.81 10.41 -16.50
CA VAL A 222 -8.61 11.48 -17.12
C VAL A 222 -8.22 12.81 -16.48
N ARG A 223 -7.81 13.80 -17.28
CA ARG A 223 -7.39 15.13 -16.80
C ARG A 223 -8.60 16.04 -16.60
N ASP A 224 -8.40 17.16 -15.93
CA ASP A 224 -9.46 18.15 -15.67
C ASP A 224 -10.02 18.78 -16.96
N ASP A 225 -9.24 18.84 -18.05
CA ASP A 225 -9.69 19.30 -19.37
C ASP A 225 -10.44 18.21 -20.18
N GLY A 226 -10.71 17.04 -19.58
CA GLY A 226 -11.36 15.90 -20.21
C GLY A 226 -10.46 15.06 -21.12
N THR A 227 -9.22 15.49 -21.38
CA THR A 227 -8.26 14.69 -22.15
C THR A 227 -7.68 13.56 -21.29
N THR A 228 -7.13 12.54 -21.94
CA THR A 228 -6.64 11.33 -21.24
C THR A 228 -5.14 11.07 -21.46
N GLY A 229 -4.53 10.27 -20.58
CA GLY A 229 -3.14 9.85 -20.71
C GLY A 229 -2.77 8.73 -19.76
N ALA A 230 -1.57 8.16 -19.95
CA ALA A 230 -1.03 7.16 -19.02
C ALA A 230 -0.68 7.83 -17.68
N ILE A 231 -0.98 7.13 -16.58
CA ILE A 231 -0.70 7.61 -15.22
C ILE A 231 0.79 7.52 -14.88
N GLU A 232 1.28 8.42 -14.03
CA GLU A 232 2.65 8.39 -13.50
C GLU A 232 2.72 7.44 -12.29
N ILE A 233 2.78 6.13 -12.54
CA ILE A 233 2.75 5.10 -11.49
C ILE A 233 3.75 5.31 -10.34
N ASN A 234 4.95 5.84 -10.63
CA ASN A 234 5.97 6.06 -9.59
C ASN A 234 5.45 6.97 -8.47
N ARG A 235 4.62 7.97 -8.79
CA ARG A 235 4.01 8.85 -7.78
C ARG A 235 3.02 8.12 -6.89
N LEU A 236 2.28 7.16 -7.44
CA LEU A 236 1.39 6.32 -6.63
C LEU A 236 2.19 5.33 -5.77
N LEU A 237 3.28 4.76 -6.31
CA LEU A 237 4.14 3.83 -5.58
C LEU A 237 4.91 4.51 -4.43
N GLU A 238 5.33 5.76 -4.59
CA GLU A 238 5.90 6.59 -3.51
C GLU A 238 4.95 6.67 -2.29
N ASN A 239 3.64 6.59 -2.53
CA ASN A 239 2.62 6.65 -1.49
C ASN A 239 2.21 5.27 -0.92
N LYS A 240 2.80 4.14 -1.38
CA LYS A 240 2.40 2.77 -0.99
C LYS A 240 2.24 2.61 0.53
N MET A 241 3.19 3.08 1.31
CA MET A 241 3.15 2.95 2.78
C MET A 241 2.01 3.77 3.41
N ILE A 242 1.72 4.95 2.86
CA ILE A 242 0.62 5.81 3.31
C ILE A 242 -0.71 5.15 2.98
N VAL A 243 -0.89 4.65 1.76
CA VAL A 243 -2.11 3.95 1.32
C VAL A 243 -2.44 2.80 2.27
N GLY A 244 -1.44 1.95 2.57
CA GLY A 244 -1.63 0.85 3.51
C GLY A 244 -2.00 1.32 4.91
N ALA A 245 -1.40 2.41 5.41
CA ALA A 245 -1.67 2.96 6.74
C ALA A 245 -3.07 3.59 6.84
N LEU A 246 -3.47 4.38 5.83
CA LEU A 246 -4.81 4.99 5.75
C LEU A 246 -5.92 3.93 5.72
N TYR A 247 -5.74 2.88 4.92
CA TYR A 247 -6.68 1.75 4.91
C TYR A 247 -6.84 1.11 6.28
N ARG A 248 -5.73 0.86 7.00
CA ARG A 248 -5.81 0.28 8.35
C ARG A 248 -6.51 1.19 9.33
N ALA A 249 -6.20 2.48 9.29
CA ALA A 249 -6.80 3.46 10.19
C ALA A 249 -8.32 3.55 9.99
N GLU A 250 -8.74 3.68 8.73
CA GLU A 250 -10.16 3.70 8.37
C GLU A 250 -10.88 2.41 8.76
N LEU A 251 -10.27 1.26 8.47
CA LEU A 251 -10.81 -0.05 8.83
C LEU A 251 -10.96 -0.21 10.34
N ALA A 252 -9.92 0.13 11.12
CA ALA A 252 -9.92 0.02 12.57
C ALA A 252 -10.96 0.93 13.22
N LYS A 253 -11.08 2.19 12.76
CA LYS A 253 -12.12 3.12 13.21
C LYS A 253 -13.50 2.50 13.00
N GLN A 254 -13.80 2.04 11.79
CA GLN A 254 -15.12 1.50 11.46
C GLN A 254 -15.45 0.19 12.18
N VAL A 255 -14.47 -0.70 12.36
CA VAL A 255 -14.64 -1.91 13.18
C VAL A 255 -15.00 -1.51 14.62
N SER A 256 -14.26 -0.56 15.19
CA SER A 256 -14.52 -0.07 16.55
C SER A 256 -15.88 0.59 16.71
N GLU A 257 -16.31 1.42 15.74
CA GLU A 257 -17.55 2.20 15.82
C GLU A 257 -18.80 1.38 15.47
N LYS A 258 -18.71 0.50 14.47
CA LYS A 258 -19.88 -0.20 13.92
C LYS A 258 -20.08 -1.60 14.50
N LEU A 259 -19.00 -2.25 14.94
CA LEU A 259 -19.05 -3.58 15.56
C LEU A 259 -18.76 -3.55 17.06
N GLY A 260 -18.26 -2.43 17.60
CA GLY A 260 -17.88 -2.32 18.99
C GLY A 260 -16.65 -3.17 19.35
N TYR A 261 -15.87 -3.63 18.38
CA TYR A 261 -14.71 -4.47 18.71
C TYR A 261 -13.49 -3.64 19.10
N GLU A 262 -12.83 -4.05 20.17
CA GLU A 262 -11.61 -3.41 20.64
C GLU A 262 -10.44 -3.68 19.67
N ILE A 263 -9.66 -2.63 19.40
CA ILE A 263 -8.47 -2.71 18.56
C ILE A 263 -7.24 -2.94 19.46
N GLY A 264 -6.47 -3.98 19.15
CA GLY A 264 -5.19 -4.29 19.78
C GLY A 264 -4.05 -4.16 18.78
N ALA A 265 -2.83 -3.94 19.27
CA ALA A 265 -1.67 -4.01 18.39
C ALA A 265 -1.27 -5.46 18.14
N HIS A 266 -0.84 -5.72 16.91
CA HIS A 266 -0.21 -6.99 16.57
C HIS A 266 1.14 -7.09 17.30
N ILE A 267 1.29 -8.13 18.12
CA ILE A 267 2.57 -8.44 18.77
C ILE A 267 3.39 -9.22 17.74
N GLN A 268 4.55 -8.69 17.36
CA GLN A 268 5.53 -9.49 16.61
C GLN A 268 6.36 -10.24 17.65
N GLU A 269 6.35 -11.57 17.62
CA GLU A 269 7.40 -12.36 18.24
C GLU A 269 8.73 -11.98 17.56
N LYS A 270 9.72 -11.55 18.36
CA LYS A 270 11.09 -11.43 17.86
C LYS A 270 11.60 -12.83 17.53
N GLY A 271 12.43 -12.95 16.49
CA GLY A 271 13.23 -14.16 16.30
C GLY A 271 14.11 -14.42 17.53
N GLU A 272 14.47 -15.69 17.73
CA GLU A 272 15.13 -16.22 18.93
C GLU A 272 16.49 -15.55 19.27
N ASP A 273 17.05 -14.73 18.38
CA ASP A 273 18.42 -14.20 18.49
C ASP A 273 18.57 -12.82 19.19
N GLU A 274 17.51 -12.18 19.67
CA GLU A 274 17.63 -10.93 20.45
C GLU A 274 17.36 -11.17 21.94
N ALA A 275 18.45 -11.36 22.71
CA ALA A 275 18.50 -11.68 24.15
C ALA A 275 17.91 -10.64 25.13
N ASP A 276 17.09 -9.70 24.64
CA ASP A 276 16.35 -8.76 25.49
C ASP A 276 14.84 -8.99 25.33
N LEU A 277 14.34 -9.91 26.17
CA LEU A 277 12.93 -10.31 26.31
C LEU A 277 12.04 -9.20 26.91
N SER A 278 12.60 -8.05 27.32
CA SER A 278 11.87 -7.02 28.07
C SER A 278 11.22 -5.93 27.20
N VAL A 279 11.56 -5.83 25.90
CA VAL A 279 11.00 -4.80 25.00
C VAL A 279 10.25 -5.46 23.82
N LYS A 280 8.99 -5.83 24.05
CA LYS A 280 8.05 -6.19 22.97
C LYS A 280 7.83 -4.96 22.09
N LYS A 281 8.34 -4.97 20.86
CA LYS A 281 8.11 -3.87 19.92
C LYS A 281 6.70 -3.98 19.37
N GLN A 282 5.82 -3.10 19.81
CA GLN A 282 4.44 -3.01 19.32
C GLN A 282 4.47 -2.71 17.81
N GLY A 283 3.94 -3.62 16.98
CA GLY A 283 3.90 -3.40 15.54
C GLY A 283 2.88 -2.31 15.14
N ASN A 284 3.10 -1.64 14.00
CA ASN A 284 2.15 -0.65 13.45
C ASN A 284 0.93 -1.30 12.74
N LEU A 285 0.67 -2.56 13.07
CA LEU A 285 -0.42 -3.37 12.56
C LEU A 285 -1.39 -3.60 13.70
N PHE A 286 -2.67 -3.63 13.40
CA PHE A 286 -3.69 -3.90 14.40
C PHE A 286 -4.29 -5.28 14.19
N GLU A 287 -4.74 -5.87 15.29
CA GLU A 287 -5.64 -7.02 15.31
C GLU A 287 -6.88 -6.65 16.13
N VAL A 288 -7.99 -7.33 15.88
CA VAL A 288 -9.18 -7.22 16.72
C VAL A 288 -8.96 -8.08 17.97
N LYS A 289 -9.09 -7.47 19.16
CA LYS A 289 -8.96 -8.21 20.42
C LYS A 289 -10.07 -9.27 20.55
N GLY A 290 -9.74 -10.38 21.21
CA GLY A 290 -10.66 -11.51 21.40
C GLY A 290 -10.51 -12.62 20.38
N VAL A 291 -9.68 -12.45 19.34
CA VAL A 291 -9.27 -13.56 18.47
C VAL A 291 -7.99 -14.19 19.02
N LYS A 292 -8.05 -15.48 19.36
CA LYS A 292 -6.90 -16.24 19.89
C LYS A 292 -5.79 -16.34 18.85
N GLU A 293 -4.54 -16.19 19.30
CA GLU A 293 -3.36 -16.27 18.44
C GLU A 293 -3.22 -17.65 17.76
N GLU A 294 -3.51 -18.72 18.48
CA GLU A 294 -3.53 -20.09 17.95
C GLU A 294 -4.47 -20.23 16.73
N LEU A 295 -5.64 -19.57 16.79
CA LEU A 295 -6.60 -19.58 15.69
C LEU A 295 -6.12 -18.73 14.50
N VAL A 296 -5.41 -17.62 14.78
CA VAL A 296 -4.73 -16.83 13.74
C VAL A 296 -3.68 -17.67 13.03
N LEU A 297 -2.89 -18.45 13.77
CA LEU A 297 -1.88 -19.34 13.21
C LEU A 297 -2.50 -20.46 12.36
N GLU A 298 -3.58 -21.09 12.84
CA GLU A 298 -4.34 -22.12 12.12
C GLU A 298 -4.88 -21.61 10.77
N PHE A 299 -5.40 -20.38 10.74
CA PHE A 299 -5.90 -19.72 9.52
C PHE A 299 -4.83 -18.94 8.74
N SER A 300 -3.54 -19.26 8.95
CA SER A 300 -2.40 -18.63 8.27
C SER A 300 -1.51 -19.64 7.54
N LYS A 301 -2.09 -20.72 6.98
CA LYS A 301 -1.36 -21.84 6.36
C LYS A 301 -0.46 -21.38 5.21
N ARG A 302 -0.99 -20.50 4.34
CA ARG A 302 -0.22 -19.88 3.25
C ARG A 302 1.01 -19.14 3.75
N ARG A 303 0.85 -18.34 4.82
CA ARG A 303 1.94 -17.56 5.40
C ARG A 303 3.02 -18.46 5.95
N ARG A 304 2.63 -19.55 6.63
CA ARG A 304 3.57 -20.55 7.16
C ARG A 304 4.40 -21.18 6.04
N LYS A 305 3.79 -21.59 4.93
CA LYS A 305 4.51 -22.14 3.76
C LYS A 305 5.47 -21.13 3.12
N ILE A 306 5.08 -19.84 3.03
CA ILE A 306 5.96 -18.78 2.52
C ILE A 306 7.15 -18.57 3.46
N LYS A 307 6.92 -18.50 4.78
CA LYS A 307 7.99 -18.34 5.78
C LYS A 307 8.97 -19.52 5.74
N GLN A 308 8.46 -20.75 5.68
CA GLN A 308 9.28 -21.95 5.57
C GLN A 308 10.17 -21.90 4.32
N LYS A 309 9.62 -21.56 3.15
CA LYS A 309 10.39 -21.46 1.90
C LYS A 309 11.45 -20.35 1.94
N LEU A 310 11.17 -19.24 2.61
CA LEU A 310 12.15 -18.17 2.81
C LEU A 310 13.30 -18.62 3.71
N GLN A 311 12.99 -19.33 4.79
CA GLN A 311 13.97 -19.92 5.69
C GLN A 311 14.84 -20.96 4.97
N GLU A 312 14.24 -21.86 4.19
CA GLU A 312 14.95 -22.84 3.36
C GLU A 312 15.91 -22.17 2.35
N ARG A 313 15.60 -20.96 1.90
CA ARG A 313 16.42 -20.17 0.96
C ARG A 313 17.43 -19.24 1.64
N GLY A 314 17.36 -19.08 2.97
CA GLY A 314 18.15 -18.08 3.69
C GLY A 314 17.84 -16.64 3.27
N GLU A 315 16.60 -16.35 2.87
CA GLU A 315 16.19 -15.05 2.34
C GLU A 315 15.20 -14.34 3.25
N GLU A 316 15.40 -13.04 3.51
CA GLU A 316 14.50 -12.24 4.37
C GLU A 316 13.85 -11.02 3.68
N SER A 317 14.22 -10.76 2.42
CA SER A 317 13.82 -9.53 1.73
C SER A 317 12.37 -9.54 1.26
N ALA A 318 11.78 -8.35 1.08
CA ALA A 318 10.44 -8.22 0.51
C ALA A 318 10.30 -8.74 -0.92
N VAL A 319 11.37 -8.63 -1.71
CA VAL A 319 11.42 -9.18 -3.07
C VAL A 319 11.47 -10.71 -3.00
N ALA A 320 12.29 -11.28 -2.12
CA ALA A 320 12.37 -12.72 -1.90
C ALA A 320 11.02 -13.30 -1.44
N ALA A 321 10.33 -12.62 -0.53
CA ALA A 321 9.00 -13.04 -0.08
C ALA A 321 7.95 -13.03 -1.18
N GLU A 322 8.02 -12.05 -2.09
CA GLU A 322 7.16 -12.03 -3.28
C GLU A 322 7.47 -13.22 -4.20
N VAL A 323 8.74 -13.51 -4.46
CA VAL A 323 9.16 -14.67 -5.27
C VAL A 323 8.74 -15.99 -4.61
N ALA A 324 8.99 -16.17 -3.31
CA ALA A 324 8.54 -17.34 -2.56
C ALA A 324 7.01 -17.49 -2.58
N ALA A 325 6.26 -16.39 -2.55
CA ALA A 325 4.80 -16.38 -2.69
C ALA A 325 4.32 -16.70 -4.11
N LEU A 326 5.13 -16.50 -5.15
CA LEU A 326 4.86 -16.97 -6.51
C LEU A 326 5.17 -18.47 -6.64
N ASP A 327 6.33 -18.91 -6.13
CA ASP A 327 6.83 -20.27 -6.30
C ASP A 327 6.09 -21.30 -5.42
N THR A 328 5.31 -20.86 -4.43
CA THR A 328 4.43 -21.72 -3.62
C THR A 328 3.02 -21.79 -4.18
N ARG A 329 2.80 -21.31 -5.42
CA ARG A 329 1.50 -21.38 -6.09
C ARG A 329 1.33 -22.78 -6.70
N GLU A 330 0.43 -23.56 -6.13
CA GLU A 330 -0.07 -24.78 -6.76
C GLU A 330 -1.31 -24.46 -7.62
N HIS A 331 -1.62 -25.35 -8.57
CA HIS A 331 -2.86 -25.28 -9.35
C HIS A 331 -4.07 -25.37 -8.41
N LYS A 332 -5.12 -24.59 -8.73
CA LYS A 332 -6.36 -24.54 -7.93
C LYS A 332 -6.98 -25.94 -7.87
N GLY A 333 -6.99 -26.54 -6.68
CA GLY A 333 -7.95 -27.60 -6.38
C GLY A 333 -9.38 -27.04 -6.42
N GLU A 334 -10.37 -27.93 -6.49
CA GLU A 334 -11.78 -27.54 -6.39
C GLU A 334 -12.02 -26.89 -5.02
N ILE A 335 -12.51 -25.65 -5.03
CA ILE A 335 -12.89 -24.93 -3.81
C ILE A 335 -14.37 -25.26 -3.55
N PRO A 336 -14.71 -25.74 -2.34
CA PRO A 336 -16.10 -25.99 -1.97
C PRO A 336 -17.00 -24.75 -2.14
N PRO A 337 -18.32 -24.96 -2.29
CA PRO A 337 -19.32 -23.90 -2.17
C PRO A 337 -19.13 -23.05 -0.89
N ARG A 338 -19.56 -21.79 -0.95
CA ARG A 338 -19.19 -20.79 0.07
C ARG A 338 -19.86 -21.06 1.42
N ASP A 339 -21.09 -21.55 1.40
CA ASP A 339 -21.82 -22.00 2.58
C ASP A 339 -21.11 -23.17 3.27
N GLU A 340 -20.69 -24.18 2.51
CA GLU A 340 -19.88 -25.29 3.01
C GLU A 340 -18.55 -24.79 3.59
N LEU A 341 -17.87 -23.84 2.94
CA LEU A 341 -16.65 -23.22 3.50
C LEU A 341 -16.90 -22.55 4.85
N PHE A 342 -18.01 -21.84 5.01
CA PHE A 342 -18.36 -21.23 6.29
C PHE A 342 -18.58 -22.28 7.37
N GLU A 343 -19.30 -23.36 7.07
CA GLU A 343 -19.47 -24.46 8.03
C GLU A 343 -18.13 -25.06 8.44
N MET A 344 -17.25 -25.31 7.47
CA MET A 344 -15.92 -25.86 7.74
C MET A 344 -15.06 -24.92 8.59
N TRP A 345 -15.05 -23.62 8.27
CA TRP A 345 -14.34 -22.62 9.07
C TRP A 345 -14.92 -22.48 10.48
N GLN A 346 -16.24 -22.56 10.63
CA GLN A 346 -16.89 -22.50 11.95
C GLN A 346 -16.56 -23.72 12.81
N ARG A 347 -16.50 -24.92 12.22
CA ARG A 347 -16.02 -26.12 12.93
C ARG A 347 -14.56 -25.97 13.37
N ILE A 348 -13.70 -25.33 12.57
CA ILE A 348 -12.33 -25.01 13.00
C ILE A 348 -12.38 -24.08 14.22
N GLY A 349 -13.13 -22.97 14.17
CA GLY A 349 -13.24 -22.06 15.33
C GLY A 349 -13.76 -22.74 16.59
N GLN A 350 -14.77 -23.61 16.47
CA GLN A 350 -15.31 -24.39 17.59
C GLN A 350 -14.26 -25.30 18.24
N ARG A 351 -13.42 -25.98 17.45
CA ARG A 351 -12.32 -26.83 17.98
C ARG A 351 -11.31 -26.03 18.79
N PHE A 352 -11.11 -24.75 18.47
CA PHE A 352 -10.24 -23.84 19.23
C PHE A 352 -11.00 -23.10 20.34
N GLY A 353 -12.26 -23.46 20.61
CA GLY A 353 -13.12 -22.79 21.59
C GLY A 353 -13.23 -21.28 21.32
N TYR A 354 -13.41 -20.91 20.05
CA TYR A 354 -13.60 -19.53 19.65
C TYR A 354 -14.97 -19.03 20.06
N GLU A 355 -14.99 -17.88 20.72
CA GLU A 355 -16.20 -17.12 21.00
C GLU A 355 -16.06 -15.73 20.36
N PRO A 356 -17.11 -15.19 19.72
CA PRO A 356 -17.08 -13.84 19.19
C PRO A 356 -16.75 -12.81 20.29
N PRO A 357 -15.93 -11.77 20.00
CA PRO A 357 -15.66 -10.72 20.96
C PRO A 357 -16.95 -10.03 21.41
N VAL A 358 -17.04 -9.68 22.69
CA VAL A 358 -18.16 -8.90 23.21
C VAL A 358 -18.07 -7.46 22.69
N PRO A 359 -19.08 -6.94 21.96
CA PRO A 359 -19.10 -5.55 21.52
C PRO A 359 -19.05 -4.57 22.69
N LYS A 360 -18.10 -3.65 22.65
CA LYS A 360 -17.96 -2.48 23.53
C LYS A 360 -17.73 -1.25 22.67
N PHE A 361 -18.76 -0.40 22.57
CA PHE A 361 -18.68 0.83 21.80
C PHE A 361 -17.94 1.90 22.62
N PRO A 362 -16.71 2.28 22.24
CA PRO A 362 -15.95 3.23 23.04
C PRO A 362 -16.50 4.65 22.85
N GLN A 363 -16.74 5.35 23.96
CA GLN A 363 -16.98 6.79 23.93
C GLN A 363 -15.63 7.51 23.90
N ARG A 364 -15.22 7.98 22.71
CA ARG A 364 -13.96 8.71 22.53
C ARG A 364 -14.24 10.19 22.29
N ASN A 365 -13.45 11.06 22.93
CA ASN A 365 -13.37 12.45 22.52
C ASN A 365 -12.49 12.53 21.26
N ALA A 366 -13.13 12.64 20.10
CA ALA A 366 -12.44 12.62 18.81
C ALA A 366 -11.42 13.76 18.65
N GLU A 367 -11.72 14.96 19.17
CA GLU A 367 -10.80 16.10 19.14
C GLU A 367 -9.55 15.83 19.99
N LYS A 368 -9.74 15.34 21.22
CA LYS A 368 -8.63 14.97 22.10
C LYS A 368 -7.74 13.90 21.46
N MET A 369 -8.34 12.81 20.97
CA MET A 369 -7.60 11.71 20.33
C MET A 369 -6.84 12.19 19.08
N ARG A 370 -7.45 13.06 18.28
CA ARG A 370 -6.83 13.66 17.10
C ARG A 370 -5.61 14.49 17.47
N ARG A 371 -5.74 15.38 18.47
CA ARG A 371 -4.64 16.24 18.94
C ARG A 371 -3.48 15.42 19.50
N GLU A 372 -3.77 14.44 20.35
CA GLU A 372 -2.75 13.55 20.93
C GLU A 372 -2.01 12.75 19.85
N ALA A 373 -2.72 12.20 18.88
CA ALA A 373 -2.11 11.48 17.76
C ALA A 373 -1.25 12.41 16.89
N GLY A 374 -1.73 13.62 16.60
CA GLY A 374 -1.00 14.62 15.83
C GLY A 374 0.34 14.97 16.46
N ILE A 375 0.34 15.32 17.76
CA ILE A 375 1.55 15.67 18.51
C ILE A 375 2.53 14.49 18.50
N LYS A 376 2.07 13.30 18.91
CA LYS A 376 2.92 12.11 18.97
C LYS A 376 3.52 11.74 17.62
N ALA A 377 2.76 11.91 16.53
CA ALA A 377 3.24 11.62 15.18
C ALA A 377 4.29 12.63 14.72
N LEU A 378 4.10 13.93 15.00
CA LEU A 378 5.09 14.94 14.68
C LEU A 378 6.40 14.71 15.44
N ASP A 379 6.32 14.41 16.75
CA ASP A 379 7.49 14.06 17.56
C ASP A 379 8.26 12.88 16.96
N ASN A 380 7.55 11.83 16.53
CA ASN A 380 8.17 10.66 15.89
C ASN A 380 8.88 10.99 14.56
N VAL A 381 8.42 12.03 13.84
CA VAL A 381 9.06 12.51 12.61
C VAL A 381 10.31 13.31 12.96
N LEU A 382 10.20 14.26 13.90
CA LEU A 382 11.29 15.15 14.31
C LEU A 382 12.46 14.41 14.95
N GLN A 383 12.20 13.32 15.68
CA GLN A 383 13.26 12.44 16.22
C GLN A 383 14.11 11.77 15.15
N LYS A 384 13.63 11.67 13.90
CA LYS A 384 14.33 10.98 12.80
C LYS A 384 14.93 11.93 11.78
N GLN A 385 14.34 13.10 11.58
CA GLN A 385 14.75 14.05 10.56
C GLN A 385 14.41 15.49 10.96
N GLY A 386 15.36 16.40 10.72
CA GLY A 386 15.18 17.83 11.01
C GLY A 386 14.34 18.59 9.99
N THR A 387 14.28 18.06 8.76
CA THR A 387 13.43 18.56 7.67
C THR A 387 12.50 17.44 7.19
N PHE A 388 11.22 17.75 6.99
CA PHE A 388 10.18 16.78 6.66
C PHE A 388 9.16 17.33 5.65
N SER A 389 8.32 16.44 5.12
CA SER A 389 7.19 16.79 4.26
C SER A 389 5.86 16.57 4.95
N GLN A 390 4.78 17.13 4.39
CA GLN A 390 3.41 16.81 4.83
C GLN A 390 3.12 15.29 4.78
N LYS A 391 3.70 14.57 3.81
CA LYS A 391 3.53 13.12 3.66
C LYS A 391 4.19 12.33 4.79
N ASP A 392 5.29 12.84 5.36
CA ASP A 392 5.96 12.20 6.50
C ASP A 392 5.08 12.25 7.75
N VAL A 393 4.49 13.43 8.03
CA VAL A 393 3.53 13.61 9.14
C VAL A 393 2.28 12.78 8.88
N LEU A 394 1.70 12.85 7.68
CA LEU A 394 0.53 12.06 7.28
C LEU A 394 0.73 10.56 7.51
N ARG A 395 1.88 10.04 7.06
CA ARG A 395 2.23 8.64 7.28
C ARG A 395 2.32 8.33 8.77
N SER A 396 3.00 9.16 9.54
CA SER A 396 3.23 8.91 10.96
C SER A 396 1.91 8.92 11.74
N VAL A 397 1.00 9.86 11.47
CA VAL A 397 -0.34 9.90 12.07
C VAL A 397 -1.13 8.65 11.65
N ALA A 398 -1.14 8.31 10.36
CA ALA A 398 -1.89 7.15 9.86
C ALA A 398 -1.40 5.80 10.44
N GLU A 399 -0.10 5.68 10.75
CA GLU A 399 0.46 4.45 11.34
C GLU A 399 -0.01 4.21 12.78
N ILE A 400 -0.30 5.26 13.56
CA ILE A 400 -0.78 5.16 14.95
C ILE A 400 -2.30 5.31 15.09
N ALA A 401 -2.95 5.92 14.10
CA ALA A 401 -4.38 6.22 14.07
C ALA A 401 -5.32 5.06 14.44
N PRO A 402 -5.05 3.77 14.07
CA PRO A 402 -5.88 2.64 14.52
C PRO A 402 -6.12 2.59 16.04
N PHE A 403 -5.13 3.02 16.83
CA PHE A 403 -5.18 2.98 18.30
C PHE A 403 -5.84 4.21 18.92
N TYR A 404 -6.03 5.27 18.13
CA TYR A 404 -6.73 6.49 18.52
C TYR A 404 -8.17 6.53 17.98
N GLY A 405 -8.56 5.57 17.14
CA GLY A 405 -9.88 5.54 16.52
C GLY A 405 -10.07 6.60 15.44
N LEU A 406 -8.99 6.98 14.76
CA LEU A 406 -9.02 8.02 13.74
C LEU A 406 -9.09 7.39 12.33
N GLY A 407 -9.98 7.92 11.49
CA GLY A 407 -10.10 7.57 10.09
C GLY A 407 -9.37 8.57 9.21
N ILE A 408 -9.53 8.45 7.90
CA ILE A 408 -8.76 9.25 6.93
C ILE A 408 -9.01 10.75 7.10
N GLU A 409 -10.24 11.17 7.34
CA GLU A 409 -10.58 12.58 7.51
C GLU A 409 -10.01 13.17 8.80
N GLU A 410 -10.09 12.44 9.93
CA GLU A 410 -9.48 12.91 11.17
C GLU A 410 -7.95 12.96 11.09
N ILE A 411 -7.34 12.04 10.35
CA ILE A 411 -5.89 12.05 10.07
C ILE A 411 -5.51 13.31 9.29
N LYS A 412 -6.25 13.66 8.23
CA LYS A 412 -5.98 14.89 7.44
C LYS A 412 -6.08 16.14 8.30
N LEU A 413 -7.09 16.21 9.17
CA LEU A 413 -7.26 17.31 10.12
C LEU A 413 -6.10 17.38 11.11
N ALA A 414 -5.68 16.25 11.70
CA ALA A 414 -4.53 16.21 12.60
C ALA A 414 -3.25 16.75 11.93
N VAL A 415 -2.99 16.34 10.68
CA VAL A 415 -1.84 16.82 9.91
C VAL A 415 -1.92 18.33 9.67
N GLY A 416 -3.10 18.84 9.27
CA GLY A 416 -3.31 20.28 9.08
C GLY A 416 -3.08 21.08 10.36
N GLU A 417 -3.59 20.60 11.49
CA GLU A 417 -3.38 21.21 12.82
C GLU A 417 -1.90 21.23 13.21
N GLN A 418 -1.14 20.17 12.94
CA GLN A 418 0.30 20.15 13.24
C GLN A 418 1.09 21.11 12.34
N LEU A 419 0.80 21.14 11.04
CA LEU A 419 1.53 21.99 10.10
C LEU A 419 1.20 23.48 10.23
N ALA A 420 0.07 23.82 10.86
CA ALA A 420 -0.35 25.19 11.13
C ALA A 420 0.19 25.75 12.47
N GLN A 421 0.95 24.96 13.24
CA GLN A 421 1.55 25.46 14.48
C GLN A 421 2.60 26.53 14.21
N ASP A 422 2.66 27.53 15.09
CA ASP A 422 3.59 28.66 14.95
C ASP A 422 5.06 28.23 14.89
N ASP A 423 5.42 27.11 15.51
CA ASP A 423 6.79 26.60 15.54
C ASP A 423 7.20 25.83 14.28
N ILE A 424 6.25 25.55 13.38
CA ILE A 424 6.51 24.90 12.09
C ILE A 424 6.71 25.95 11.00
N VAL A 425 7.82 25.84 10.28
CA VAL A 425 8.21 26.77 9.23
C VAL A 425 8.25 26.04 7.89
N CYS A 426 7.53 26.57 6.89
CA CYS A 426 7.60 26.08 5.52
C CYS A 426 8.88 26.60 4.84
N LEU A 427 9.73 25.69 4.37
CA LEU A 427 11.01 25.98 3.72
C LEU A 427 10.88 26.14 2.19
N GLY A 428 9.70 25.89 1.63
CA GLY A 428 9.44 25.90 0.19
C GLY A 428 9.02 24.53 -0.34
N GLN A 429 9.13 24.32 -1.65
CA GLN A 429 8.71 23.08 -2.32
C GLN A 429 9.87 22.36 -3.01
N ILE A 430 9.93 21.05 -2.85
CA ILE A 430 10.84 20.16 -3.57
C ILE A 430 10.01 19.12 -4.33
N ASN A 431 10.15 19.06 -5.64
CA ASN A 431 9.40 18.13 -6.52
C ASN A 431 7.88 18.22 -6.37
N GLY A 432 7.35 19.42 -6.09
CA GLY A 432 5.92 19.69 -5.89
C GLY A 432 5.41 19.36 -4.49
N GLU A 433 6.29 19.00 -3.55
CA GLU A 433 5.93 18.75 -2.15
C GLU A 433 6.51 19.83 -1.24
N SER A 434 5.67 20.42 -0.39
CA SER A 434 6.11 21.36 0.64
C SER A 434 7.02 20.69 1.65
N ARG A 435 8.10 21.38 2.01
CA ARG A 435 9.08 20.98 3.02
C ARG A 435 8.96 21.89 4.23
N TYR A 436 9.09 21.30 5.41
CA TYR A 436 8.91 21.94 6.69
C TYR A 436 10.07 21.61 7.62
N SER A 437 10.33 22.49 8.56
CA SER A 437 11.22 22.27 9.71
C SER A 437 10.67 23.05 10.91
N THR A 438 11.31 22.96 12.07
CA THR A 438 10.94 23.74 13.25
C THR A 438 11.81 24.97 13.40
N LYS A 439 11.29 26.02 14.06
CA LYS A 439 12.08 27.22 14.42
C LYS A 439 13.35 26.87 15.21
N GLU A 440 13.32 25.81 16.01
CA GLU A 440 14.45 25.33 16.81
C GLU A 440 15.54 24.66 15.95
N ILE A 441 15.14 23.84 14.96
CA ILE A 441 16.09 23.06 14.16
C ILE A 441 16.78 23.91 13.09
N ILE A 442 16.11 24.93 12.55
CA ILE A 442 16.64 25.76 11.45
C ILE A 442 18.01 26.38 11.76
N PRO A 443 18.24 27.03 12.92
CA PRO A 443 19.56 27.55 13.27
C PRO A 443 20.64 26.47 13.36
N ILE A 444 20.29 25.29 13.87
CA ILE A 444 21.21 24.15 14.02
C ILE A 444 21.64 23.64 12.64
N GLU A 445 20.71 23.49 11.70
CA GLU A 445 21.02 23.06 10.33
C GLU A 445 21.87 24.11 9.59
N LYS A 446 21.56 25.40 9.73
CA LYS A 446 22.38 26.49 9.14
C LYS A 446 23.81 26.49 9.67
N GLY A 447 23.99 26.29 10.97
CA GLY A 447 25.31 26.20 11.59
C GLY A 447 26.15 25.02 11.06
N ARG A 448 25.51 23.86 10.83
CA ARG A 448 26.18 22.68 10.25
C ARG A 448 26.63 22.90 8.81
N VAL A 449 25.77 23.49 7.97
CA VAL A 449 26.13 23.80 6.57
C VAL A 449 27.32 24.77 6.52
N ALA A 450 27.27 25.84 7.33
CA ALA A 450 28.37 26.81 7.41
C ALA A 450 29.69 26.17 7.85
N ALA A 451 29.66 25.23 8.81
CA ALA A 451 30.85 24.49 9.25
C ALA A 451 31.42 23.57 8.16
N VAL A 452 30.57 22.90 7.38
CA VAL A 452 30.98 22.07 6.24
C VAL A 452 31.59 22.91 5.12
N ASP A 453 30.98 24.05 4.81
CA ASP A 453 31.49 24.97 3.78
C ASP A 453 32.82 25.61 4.21
N ALA A 454 32.96 25.97 5.50
CA ALA A 454 34.23 26.44 6.04
C ALA A 454 35.33 25.37 6.00
N SER A 455 34.99 24.10 6.25
CA SER A 455 35.95 22.98 6.17
C SER A 455 36.43 22.72 4.73
N LYS A 456 35.58 22.93 3.72
CA LYS A 456 35.94 22.79 2.30
C LYS A 456 36.80 23.93 1.75
N LEU A 457 36.84 25.07 2.45
CA LEU A 457 37.68 26.21 2.09
C LEU A 457 39.08 26.14 2.72
N LEU A 458 39.28 25.22 3.67
CA LEU A 458 40.55 24.96 4.36
C LEU A 458 41.33 23.76 3.77
N GLU A 459 40.71 22.99 2.87
CA GLU A 459 41.35 22.00 1.99
C GLU A 459 41.64 22.61 0.62
#